data_AF-A0A5B0B2T4-F1
#
_entry.id   AF-A0A5B0B2T4-F1
#
_cell.length_a   1.000
_cell.length_b   1.000
_cell.length_c   1.000
_cell.angle_alpha   90.00
_cell.angle_beta   90.00
_cell.angle_gamma   90.00
#
_symmetry.space_group_name_H-M   'P 1'
#
loop_
_entity.id
_entity.type
_entity.pdbx_description
1 polymer ?
#
loop_
_entity_poly.entity_id
_entity_poly.type
_entity_poly.pdbx_seq_one_letter_code
_entity_poly.pdbx_strand_id
1 'polypeptide(L)'
;RAALHAGGHDAVDSVLALSPWLPEEDLAAAAEPVKQLVGRRVMIVHGTNDRRTDPELSFRLAARAKKANRDVCRFEVHSDRHGLHAFRDEVHALAEDFVWGTLFGRTFSRPVEDALAAPPPLGLRMPLASGFGRSLRH
;
A
#
# COMPACT_ATOMS: atom_id res chain seq x y z
N ARG A 1 -7.24 4.82 -7.81
CA ARG A 1 -7.85 3.47 -7.94
C ARG A 1 -7.40 2.60 -9.12
N ALA A 2 -6.90 3.11 -10.26
CA ALA A 2 -6.66 2.28 -11.46
C ALA A 2 -5.85 0.98 -11.20
N ALA A 3 -4.76 1.07 -10.43
CA ALA A 3 -3.96 -0.10 -10.05
C ALA A 3 -4.75 -1.17 -9.26
N LEU A 4 -5.67 -0.76 -8.37
CA LEU A 4 -6.51 -1.68 -7.59
C LEU A 4 -7.54 -2.41 -8.44
N HIS A 5 -8.06 -1.76 -9.49
CA HIS A 5 -8.94 -2.41 -10.46
C HIS A 5 -8.16 -3.32 -11.42
N ALA A 6 -6.97 -2.88 -11.87
CA ALA A 6 -6.10 -3.69 -12.72
C ALA A 6 -5.71 -5.03 -12.06
N GLY A 7 -5.67 -5.08 -10.73
CA GLY A 7 -5.46 -6.31 -9.96
C GLY A 7 -6.46 -7.44 -10.26
N GLY A 8 -7.58 -7.18 -10.94
CA GLY A 8 -8.51 -8.22 -11.39
C GLY A 8 -8.12 -8.93 -12.69
N HIS A 9 -7.08 -8.48 -13.39
CA HIS A 9 -6.60 -9.15 -14.59
C HIS A 9 -5.72 -10.36 -14.21
N ASP A 10 -5.84 -11.47 -14.93
CA ASP A 10 -5.14 -12.73 -14.60
C ASP A 10 -3.61 -12.60 -14.68
N ALA A 11 -3.11 -11.73 -15.54
CA ALA A 11 -1.68 -11.44 -15.68
C ALA A 11 -1.09 -10.49 -14.61
N VAL A 12 -1.87 -10.05 -13.62
CA VAL A 12 -1.38 -9.11 -12.59
C VAL A 12 -1.11 -9.84 -11.29
N ASP A 13 0.16 -10.06 -10.95
CA ASP A 13 0.54 -10.76 -9.71
C ASP A 13 0.67 -9.82 -8.49
N SER A 14 0.91 -8.53 -8.73
CA SER A 14 1.11 -7.55 -7.66
C SER A 14 0.55 -6.18 -8.00
N VAL A 15 0.15 -5.44 -6.95
CA VAL A 15 -0.44 -4.11 -7.05
C VAL A 15 0.26 -3.17 -6.08
N LEU A 16 0.85 -2.09 -6.60
CA LEU A 16 1.35 -0.96 -5.83
C LEU A 16 0.45 0.25 -6.08
N ALA A 17 -0.15 0.78 -5.01
CA ALA A 17 -1.05 1.93 -5.09
C ALA A 17 -0.53 3.09 -4.21
N LEU A 18 -0.08 4.16 -4.86
CA LEU A 18 0.37 5.39 -4.20
C LEU A 18 -0.79 6.38 -4.11
N SER A 19 -1.08 6.85 -2.88
CA SER A 19 -2.18 7.76 -2.51
C SER A 19 -3.44 7.52 -3.35
N PRO A 20 -3.99 6.27 -3.36
CA PRO A 20 -5.06 5.94 -4.28
C PRO A 20 -6.29 6.77 -3.94
N TRP A 21 -6.79 7.53 -4.92
CA TRP A 21 -8.13 8.09 -4.83
C TRP A 21 -9.15 6.95 -4.75
N LEU A 22 -10.03 7.04 -3.76
CA LEU A 22 -11.12 6.11 -3.47
C LEU A 22 -12.40 6.91 -3.23
N PRO A 23 -13.56 6.41 -3.69
CA PRO A 23 -14.82 7.07 -3.40
C PRO A 23 -15.09 7.05 -1.89
N GLU A 24 -15.74 8.11 -1.40
CA GLU A 24 -16.31 8.09 -0.06
C GLU A 24 -17.38 7.00 0.04
N GLU A 25 -17.55 6.44 1.23
CA GLU A 25 -18.62 5.48 1.50
C GLU A 25 -19.95 6.24 1.57
N ASP A 26 -20.53 6.56 0.42
CA ASP A 26 -21.94 6.90 0.33
C ASP A 26 -22.75 5.63 0.65
N LEU A 27 -23.74 5.75 1.54
CA LEU A 27 -24.63 4.65 1.94
C LEU A 27 -25.35 4.00 0.74
N ALA A 28 -25.50 4.72 -0.37
CA ALA A 28 -26.08 4.20 -1.60
C ALA A 28 -25.04 3.61 -2.58
N ALA A 29 -23.76 3.92 -2.43
CA ALA A 29 -22.70 3.44 -3.32
C ALA A 29 -22.12 2.11 -2.83
N ALA A 30 -21.92 1.18 -3.77
CA ALA A 30 -21.19 -0.05 -3.46
C ALA A 30 -19.76 0.30 -3.02
N ALA A 31 -19.35 -0.23 -1.87
CA ALA A 31 -17.98 -0.06 -1.39
C ALA A 31 -16.97 -0.58 -2.43
N GLU A 32 -15.81 0.09 -2.53
CA GLU A 32 -14.77 -0.24 -3.51
C GLU A 32 -14.45 -1.76 -3.48
N PRO A 33 -14.33 -2.46 -4.62
CA PRO A 33 -14.13 -3.90 -4.61
C PRO A 33 -12.73 -4.29 -4.13
N VAL A 34 -12.63 -5.40 -3.38
CA VAL A 34 -11.35 -5.97 -2.92
C VAL A 34 -11.17 -7.45 -3.26
N LYS A 35 -12.22 -8.15 -3.73
CA LYS A 35 -12.18 -9.58 -4.03
C LYS A 35 -11.18 -9.92 -5.14
N GLN A 36 -11.02 -9.01 -6.10
CA GLN A 36 -10.07 -9.14 -7.19
C GLN A 36 -8.61 -9.13 -6.70
N LEU A 37 -8.35 -8.63 -5.49
CA LEU A 37 -7.01 -8.60 -4.91
C LEU A 37 -6.63 -9.90 -4.22
N VAL A 38 -7.52 -10.91 -4.15
CA VAL A 38 -7.19 -12.20 -3.54
C VAL A 38 -6.06 -12.90 -4.30
N GLY A 39 -5.07 -13.39 -3.55
CA GLY A 39 -3.88 -14.05 -4.09
C GLY A 39 -2.85 -13.10 -4.70
N ARG A 40 -3.07 -11.77 -4.65
CA ARG A 40 -2.12 -10.77 -5.18
C ARG A 40 -1.27 -10.20 -4.07
N ARG A 41 -0.02 -9.83 -4.35
CA ARG A 41 0.76 -9.02 -3.40
C ARG A 41 0.34 -7.57 -3.53
N VAL A 42 -0.13 -6.93 -2.45
CA VAL A 42 -0.66 -5.56 -2.50
C VAL A 42 0.07 -4.67 -1.52
N MET A 43 0.63 -3.57 -2.01
CA MET A 43 1.16 -2.49 -1.19
C MET A 43 0.40 -1.20 -1.47
N ILE A 44 -0.02 -0.54 -0.39
CA ILE A 44 -0.61 0.80 -0.44
C ILE A 44 0.31 1.76 0.30
N VAL A 45 0.58 2.93 -0.27
CA VAL A 45 1.35 3.99 0.39
C VAL A 45 0.50 5.26 0.40
N HIS A 46 0.31 5.90 1.55
CA HIS A 46 -0.54 7.08 1.66
C HIS A 46 0.04 8.10 2.64
N GLY A 47 0.08 9.38 2.23
CA GLY A 47 0.46 10.49 3.09
C GLY A 47 -0.63 10.79 4.12
N THR A 48 -0.29 10.92 5.40
CA THR A 48 -1.30 11.09 6.47
C THR A 48 -2.01 12.45 6.44
N ASN A 49 -1.46 13.43 5.71
CA ASN A 49 -2.03 14.77 5.53
C ASN A 49 -2.61 14.98 4.12
N ASP A 50 -2.95 13.90 3.42
CA ASP A 50 -3.68 13.99 2.16
C ASP A 50 -5.04 14.67 2.37
N ARG A 51 -5.25 15.77 1.64
CA ARG A 51 -6.51 16.55 1.65
C ARG A 51 -7.33 16.35 0.37
N ARG A 52 -6.80 15.61 -0.60
CA ARG A 52 -7.48 15.27 -1.86
C ARG A 52 -8.21 13.94 -1.73
N THR A 53 -7.64 13.00 -1.00
CA THR A 53 -8.27 11.73 -0.64
C THR A 53 -8.03 11.49 0.84
N ASP A 54 -9.08 11.17 1.59
CA ASP A 54 -8.93 10.80 3.00
C ASP A 54 -8.07 9.53 3.13
N PRO A 55 -6.92 9.57 3.83
CA PRO A 55 -6.08 8.39 4.09
C PRO A 55 -6.82 7.22 4.74
N GLU A 56 -7.86 7.50 5.52
CA GLU A 56 -8.67 6.50 6.20
C GLU A 56 -9.46 5.62 5.21
N LEU A 57 -9.82 6.14 4.03
CA LEU A 57 -10.45 5.33 2.97
C LEU A 57 -9.51 4.22 2.50
N SER A 58 -8.23 4.55 2.31
CA SER A 58 -7.24 3.55 1.91
C SER A 58 -6.93 2.54 3.02
N PHE A 59 -7.00 2.95 4.29
CA PHE A 59 -6.88 2.04 5.43
C PHE A 59 -8.06 1.06 5.49
N ARG A 60 -9.30 1.55 5.39
CA ARG A 60 -10.51 0.70 5.38
C ARG A 60 -10.52 -0.28 4.20
N LEU A 61 -10.11 0.17 3.01
CA LEU A 61 -9.92 -0.70 1.87
C LEU A 61 -8.87 -1.79 2.15
N ALA A 62 -7.71 -1.41 2.67
CA ALA A 62 -6.64 -2.33 3.00
C ALA A 62 -7.05 -3.35 4.08
N ALA A 63 -7.84 -2.93 5.07
CA ALA A 63 -8.35 -3.82 6.12
C ALA A 63 -9.28 -4.90 5.56
N ARG A 64 -10.22 -4.52 4.68
CA ARG A 64 -11.09 -5.47 3.99
C ARG A 64 -10.31 -6.39 3.06
N ALA A 65 -9.35 -5.85 2.31
CA ALA A 65 -8.47 -6.65 1.46
C ALA A 65 -7.65 -7.66 2.29
N LYS A 66 -7.04 -7.21 3.40
CA LYS A 66 -6.20 -8.05 4.25
C LYS A 66 -6.96 -9.21 4.90
N LYS A 67 -8.24 -8.99 5.21
CA LYS A 67 -9.13 -10.05 5.71
C LYS A 67 -9.30 -11.20 4.72
N ALA A 68 -9.30 -10.93 3.42
CA ALA A 68 -9.45 -11.93 2.36
C ALA A 68 -8.10 -12.37 1.76
N ASN A 69 -7.03 -11.61 2.00
CA ASN A 69 -5.71 -11.81 1.42
C ASN A 69 -4.62 -11.37 2.41
N ARG A 70 -3.84 -12.31 2.94
CA ARG A 70 -2.77 -12.00 3.90
C ARG A 70 -1.66 -11.13 3.32
N ASP A 71 -1.43 -11.17 2.01
CA ASP A 71 -0.31 -10.52 1.32
C ASP A 71 -0.62 -9.05 0.97
N VAL A 72 -1.24 -8.34 1.92
CA VAL A 72 -1.60 -6.92 1.82
C VAL A 72 -0.88 -6.16 2.93
N CYS A 73 -0.16 -5.11 2.58
CA CYS A 73 0.44 -4.17 3.53
C CYS A 73 0.12 -2.73 3.15
N ARG A 74 0.19 -1.84 4.14
CA ARG A 74 0.04 -0.40 3.92
C ARG A 74 1.00 0.41 4.76
N PHE A 75 1.64 1.37 4.10
CA PHE A 75 2.55 2.33 4.71
C PHE A 75 1.94 3.72 4.76
N GLU A 76 2.12 4.37 5.90
CA GLU A 76 1.77 5.76 6.16
C GLU A 76 3.01 6.63 6.05
N VAL A 77 2.97 7.61 5.15
CA VAL A 77 4.02 8.63 5.03
C VAL A 77 3.61 9.78 5.93
N HIS A 78 4.12 9.76 7.16
CA HIS A 78 3.70 10.69 8.18
C HIS A 78 3.95 12.14 7.74
N SER A 79 2.95 12.99 7.97
CA SER A 79 2.94 14.41 7.61
C SER A 79 2.94 14.77 6.11
N ASP A 80 3.11 13.79 5.21
CA ASP A 80 3.07 14.04 3.77
C ASP A 80 1.64 14.12 3.21
N ARG A 81 1.50 14.73 2.04
CA ARG A 81 0.22 14.94 1.34
C ARG A 81 0.07 13.94 0.20
N HIS A 82 -1.00 14.11 -0.59
CA HIS A 82 -1.30 13.28 -1.77
C HIS A 82 -0.10 12.95 -2.66
N GLY A 83 0.73 13.96 -2.96
CA GLY A 83 1.84 13.84 -3.88
C GLY A 83 3.06 13.08 -3.36
N LEU A 84 3.10 12.76 -2.05
CA LEU A 84 4.23 12.07 -1.41
C LEU A 84 5.59 12.72 -1.71
N HIS A 85 5.65 14.05 -1.72
CA HIS A 85 6.81 14.79 -2.19
C HIS A 85 7.87 14.98 -1.10
N ALA A 86 7.47 15.08 0.17
CA ALA A 86 8.40 15.33 1.27
C ALA A 86 9.31 14.12 1.54
N PHE A 87 8.82 12.91 1.24
CA PHE A 87 9.55 11.64 1.41
C PHE A 87 9.65 10.86 0.10
N ARG A 88 9.81 11.58 -1.02
CA ARG A 88 9.82 10.98 -2.37
C ARG A 88 10.86 9.87 -2.51
N ASP A 89 12.06 10.08 -1.97
CA ASP A 89 13.16 9.13 -2.08
C ASP A 89 12.89 7.85 -1.28
N GLU A 90 12.32 7.98 -0.08
CA GLU A 90 11.90 6.84 0.73
C GLU A 90 10.75 6.07 0.09
N VAL A 91 9.76 6.78 -0.48
CA VAL A 91 8.65 6.15 -1.21
C VAL A 91 9.14 5.43 -2.45
N HIS A 92 10.12 6.00 -3.16
CA HIS A 92 10.74 5.34 -4.31
C HIS A 92 11.49 4.08 -3.90
N ALA A 93 12.30 4.15 -2.84
CA ALA A 93 13.01 2.98 -2.31
C ALA A 93 12.05 1.87 -1.83
N LEU A 94 10.94 2.24 -1.18
CA LEU A 94 9.91 1.29 -0.77
C LEU A 94 9.23 0.62 -1.98
N ALA A 95 8.93 1.41 -3.02
CA ALA A 95 8.38 0.91 -4.27
C ALA A 95 9.36 -0.03 -5.00
N GLU A 96 10.64 0.34 -5.05
CA GLU A 96 11.71 -0.50 -5.60
C GLU A 96 11.80 -1.83 -4.86
N ASP A 97 11.89 -1.81 -3.52
CA ASP A 97 11.95 -3.02 -2.70
C ASP A 97 10.77 -3.96 -2.98
N PHE A 98 9.56 -3.40 -3.02
CA PHE A 98 8.35 -4.17 -3.33
C PHE A 98 8.39 -4.76 -4.74
N VAL A 99 8.72 -3.97 -5.76
CA VAL A 99 8.77 -4.43 -7.16
C VAL A 99 9.88 -5.48 -7.36
N TRP A 100 11.04 -5.29 -6.76
CA TRP A 100 12.13 -6.26 -6.80
C TRP A 100 11.73 -7.59 -6.17
N GLY A 101 11.03 -7.57 -5.04
CA GLY A 101 10.57 -8.79 -4.39
C GLY A 101 9.43 -9.48 -5.13
N THR A 102 8.47 -8.72 -5.69
CA THR A 102 7.32 -9.31 -6.37
C THR A 102 7.64 -9.86 -7.75
N LEU A 103 8.47 -9.16 -8.54
CA LEU A 103 8.76 -9.53 -9.93
C LEU A 103 10.02 -10.39 -10.10
N PHE A 104 11.02 -10.22 -9.23
CA PHE A 104 12.31 -10.88 -9.37
C PHE A 104 12.63 -11.85 -8.23
N GLY A 105 11.69 -12.05 -7.30
CA GLY A 105 11.84 -13.00 -6.20
C GLY A 105 12.95 -12.65 -5.20
N ARG A 106 13.38 -11.37 -5.15
CA ARG A 106 14.28 -10.92 -4.10
C ARG A 106 13.57 -10.95 -2.75
N THR A 107 14.33 -11.18 -1.68
CA THR A 107 13.78 -11.01 -0.33
C THR A 107 13.38 -9.56 -0.13
N PHE A 108 12.22 -9.33 0.48
CA PHE A 108 11.80 -7.99 0.85
C PHE A 108 12.69 -7.43 1.96
N SER A 109 12.78 -6.11 2.03
CA SER A 109 13.32 -5.46 3.22
C SER A 109 12.51 -5.85 4.47
N ARG A 110 13.19 -5.88 5.62
CA ARG A 110 12.56 -6.29 6.88
C ARG A 110 11.27 -5.52 7.19
N PRO A 111 11.18 -4.19 7.00
CA PRO A 111 9.93 -3.47 7.25
C PRO A 111 8.77 -3.92 6.35
N VAL A 112 9.03 -4.30 5.10
CA VAL A 112 8.00 -4.81 4.19
C VAL A 112 7.57 -6.23 4.58
N GLU A 113 8.50 -7.10 4.97
CA GLU A 113 8.17 -8.42 5.52
C GLU A 113 7.29 -8.31 6.77
N ASP A 114 7.68 -7.45 7.71
CA ASP A 114 6.94 -7.22 8.95
C ASP A 114 5.55 -6.64 8.67
N ALA A 115 5.44 -5.71 7.72
CA ALA A 115 4.17 -5.13 7.30
C ALA A 115 3.21 -6.16 6.69
N LEU A 116 3.72 -7.06 5.84
CA LEU A 116 2.95 -8.15 5.25
C LEU A 116 2.49 -9.14 6.32
N ALA A 117 3.38 -9.56 7.22
CA ALA A 117 3.09 -10.54 8.26
C ALA A 117 2.14 -10.01 9.36
N ALA A 118 2.21 -8.73 9.70
CA ALA A 118 1.46 -8.18 10.83
C ALA A 118 -0.05 -8.05 10.54
N PRO A 119 -0.94 -8.44 11.48
CA PRO A 119 -2.38 -8.28 11.30
C PRO A 119 -2.78 -6.78 11.32
N PRO A 120 -3.98 -6.43 10.84
CA PRO A 120 -4.54 -5.10 11.07
C PRO A 120 -4.70 -4.81 12.57
N PRO A 121 -4.46 -3.56 13.03
CA PRO A 121 -4.09 -2.40 12.23
C PRO A 121 -2.58 -2.31 11.93
N LEU A 122 -1.74 -3.09 12.61
CA LEU A 122 -0.27 -2.94 12.61
C LEU A 122 0.32 -2.95 11.19
N GLY A 123 0.09 -4.03 10.42
CA GLY A 123 0.62 -4.14 9.06
C GLY A 123 0.01 -3.17 8.03
N LEU A 124 -0.97 -2.35 8.46
CA LEU A 124 -1.69 -1.40 7.62
C LEU A 124 -1.50 0.07 8.02
N ARG A 125 -0.82 0.32 9.14
CA ARG A 125 -0.44 1.64 9.65
C ARG A 125 1.07 1.69 9.89
N MET A 126 1.83 1.02 9.02
CA MET A 126 3.28 0.98 9.13
C MET A 126 3.85 2.36 8.81
N PRO A 127 4.63 2.99 9.70
CA PRO A 127 5.26 4.26 9.38
C PRO A 127 6.36 4.04 8.34
N LEU A 128 6.40 4.87 7.30
CA LEU A 128 7.58 4.95 6.44
C LEU A 128 8.67 5.76 7.16
N ALA A 129 9.74 5.08 7.56
CA ALA A 129 10.85 5.72 8.26
C ALA A 129 11.62 6.69 7.35
N SER A 130 11.97 7.87 7.88
CA SER A 130 12.88 8.79 7.22
C SER A 130 14.23 8.11 6.99
N GLY A 131 14.78 8.21 5.78
CA GLY A 131 16.01 7.54 5.40
C GLY A 131 15.90 6.05 5.07
N PHE A 132 14.69 5.49 4.95
CA PHE A 132 14.45 4.08 4.59
C PHE A 132 15.37 3.57 3.46
N GLY A 133 15.46 4.31 2.34
CA GLY A 133 16.31 3.89 1.22
C GLY A 133 17.81 3.87 1.54
N ARG A 134 18.28 4.72 2.47
CA ARG A 134 19.67 4.71 2.92
C ARG A 134 19.94 3.50 3.82
N SER A 135 19.01 3.10 4.69
CA SER A 135 19.18 1.95 5.56
C SER A 135 19.22 0.60 4.83
N LEU A 136 18.72 0.52 3.59
CA LEU A 136 18.81 -0.72 2.78
C LEU A 136 20.19 -0.95 2.14
N ARG A 137 21.06 0.07 2.14
CA ARG A 137 22.37 0.03 1.46
C ARG A 137 23.54 -0.20 2.43
N HIS A 138 23.26 -0.40 3.71
CA HIS A 138 24.22 -0.65 4.78
C HIS A 138 23.87 -1.96 5.49
#